data_AF-A0A667HWA5-F1
#
_entry.id   AF-A0A667HWA5-F1
#
_cell.length_a   1.000
_cell.length_b   1.000
_cell.length_c   1.000
_cell.angle_alpha   90.00
_cell.angle_beta   90.00
_cell.angle_gamma   90.00
#
_symmetry.space_group_name_H-M   'P 1'
#
loop_
_entity.id
_entity.type
_entity.pdbx_description
1 polymer ?
#
loop_
_entity_poly.entity_id
_entity_poly.type
_entity_poly.pdbx_seq_one_letter_code
_entity_poly.pdbx_strand_id
1 'polypeptide(L)'
;MHQVFTSSHLRLNDPVVEKMFCLHRIWFFLGSVLKGRVMRKFTDKHEWITTENGIGTVGISNFAQEALGDVVYCSLPEVGTKLNKQEEFGALESVKAASELYSPLSGEVTEINEALAENPGLVNKSCYEDGWLIKITLSNPSELDELMSEEAYEKYIKSIEE
;
A
#
# COMPACT_ATOMS: atom_id res chain seq x y z
N MET A 1 -15.47 -39.28 -42.90
CA MET A 1 -16.83 -38.73 -43.05
C MET A 1 -17.80 -39.81 -42.60
N HIS A 2 -18.34 -39.73 -41.39
CA HIS A 2 -19.60 -40.32 -40.92
C HIS A 2 -19.79 -39.91 -39.44
N GLN A 3 -20.76 -39.04 -39.18
CA GLN A 3 -21.50 -38.97 -37.91
C GLN A 3 -22.33 -40.28 -37.78
N VAL A 4 -22.85 -40.74 -36.65
CA VAL A 4 -23.62 -40.10 -35.58
C VAL A 4 -23.64 -41.12 -34.42
N PHE A 5 -23.54 -40.68 -33.15
CA PHE A 5 -24.13 -41.47 -32.06
C PHE A 5 -24.95 -40.56 -31.13
N THR A 6 -26.17 -41.02 -30.93
CA THR A 6 -27.30 -40.39 -30.29
C THR A 6 -27.18 -40.39 -28.76
N SER A 7 -27.69 -39.33 -28.15
CA SER A 7 -27.91 -39.18 -26.72
C SER A 7 -28.94 -40.18 -26.19
N SER A 8 -28.60 -40.89 -25.11
CA SER A 8 -29.58 -41.32 -24.10
C SER A 8 -28.90 -41.90 -22.85
N HIS A 9 -29.33 -41.37 -21.69
CA HIS A 9 -29.31 -41.98 -20.36
C HIS A 9 -27.97 -42.10 -19.62
N LEU A 10 -27.66 -41.10 -18.79
CA LEU A 10 -26.88 -41.30 -17.57
C LEU A 10 -27.80 -41.14 -16.36
N ARG A 11 -27.86 -42.20 -15.54
CA ARG A 11 -28.70 -42.31 -14.34
C ARG A 11 -28.03 -41.59 -13.17
N LEU A 12 -28.83 -41.00 -12.30
CA LEU A 12 -28.45 -40.14 -11.16
C LEU A 12 -27.66 -40.81 -10.01
N ASN A 13 -27.08 -41.99 -10.19
CA ASN A 13 -26.35 -42.72 -9.12
C ASN A 13 -25.03 -43.29 -9.65
N ASP A 14 -24.18 -42.42 -10.17
CA ASP A 14 -22.83 -42.78 -10.61
C ASP A 14 -21.80 -42.24 -9.58
N PRO A 15 -21.03 -43.09 -8.88
CA PRO A 15 -20.09 -42.68 -7.82
C PRO A 15 -18.94 -41.80 -8.31
N VAL A 16 -18.80 -41.63 -9.63
CA VAL A 16 -17.87 -40.68 -10.26
C VAL A 16 -18.39 -39.24 -10.19
N VAL A 17 -19.71 -39.04 -10.26
CA VAL A 17 -20.33 -37.70 -10.19
C VAL A 17 -20.28 -37.15 -8.76
N GLU A 18 -20.44 -38.01 -7.75
CA GLU A 18 -20.40 -37.61 -6.33
C GLU A 18 -19.00 -37.15 -5.88
N LYS A 19 -17.93 -37.73 -6.43
CA LYS A 19 -16.54 -37.28 -6.21
C LYS A 19 -16.21 -35.96 -6.93
N MET A 20 -16.93 -35.63 -8.01
CA MET A 20 -16.74 -34.37 -8.74
C MET A 20 -17.33 -33.16 -8.00
N PHE A 21 -18.36 -33.38 -7.17
CA PHE A 21 -19.00 -32.33 -6.35
C PHE A 21 -18.31 -32.07 -5.00
N CYS A 22 -17.49 -33.00 -4.50
CA CYS A 22 -16.68 -32.75 -3.29
C CYS A 22 -15.49 -31.82 -3.58
N LEU A 23 -14.95 -31.83 -4.80
CA LEU A 23 -13.82 -30.99 -5.21
C LEU A 23 -14.22 -29.55 -5.56
N HIS A 24 -15.45 -29.28 -6.00
CA HIS A 24 -15.89 -27.91 -6.33
C HIS A 24 -16.22 -27.03 -5.11
N ARG A 25 -16.53 -27.61 -3.94
CA ARG A 25 -16.75 -26.83 -2.70
C ARG A 25 -15.47 -26.47 -1.96
N ILE A 26 -14.36 -27.18 -2.20
CA ILE A 26 -13.06 -26.87 -1.62
C ILE A 26 -12.35 -25.76 -2.40
N TRP A 27 -12.51 -25.72 -3.72
CA TRP A 27 -11.94 -24.66 -4.58
C TRP A 27 -12.61 -23.29 -4.37
N PHE A 28 -13.91 -23.25 -4.07
CA PHE A 28 -14.60 -22.00 -3.75
C PHE A 28 -14.31 -21.46 -2.35
N PHE A 29 -13.81 -22.29 -1.43
CA PHE A 29 -13.43 -21.86 -0.07
C PHE A 29 -11.93 -21.55 0.07
N LEU A 30 -11.07 -22.06 -0.83
CA LEU A 30 -9.65 -21.66 -0.90
C LEU A 30 -9.38 -20.43 -1.77
N GLY A 31 -10.31 -20.02 -2.62
CA GLY A 31 -10.13 -18.88 -3.54
C GLY A 31 -10.26 -17.49 -2.92
N SER A 32 -10.66 -17.38 -1.64
CA SER A 32 -10.98 -16.09 -1.00
C SER A 32 -10.11 -15.77 0.23
N VAL A 33 -8.93 -16.38 0.37
CA VAL A 33 -8.04 -16.18 1.53
C VAL A 33 -6.84 -15.25 1.26
N LEU A 34 -6.60 -14.81 0.01
CA LEU A 34 -5.37 -14.08 -0.33
C LEU A 34 -5.59 -12.80 -1.16
N LYS A 35 -6.68 -12.06 -0.95
CA LYS A 35 -6.58 -10.61 -1.17
C LYS A 35 -5.85 -10.06 0.06
N GLY A 36 -4.52 -9.99 -0.03
CA GLY A 36 -3.69 -9.37 1.00
C GLY A 36 -4.31 -8.02 1.38
N ARG A 37 -4.69 -7.88 2.65
CA ARG A 37 -5.21 -6.61 3.16
C ARG A 37 -4.07 -5.62 3.02
N VAL A 38 -4.23 -4.59 2.17
CA VAL A 38 -3.32 -3.45 2.12
C VAL A 38 -3.45 -2.76 3.47
N MET A 39 -2.51 -3.03 4.38
CA MET A 39 -2.51 -2.43 5.72
C MET A 39 -1.59 -1.23 5.72
N ARG A 40 -2.13 -0.06 6.10
CA ARG A 40 -1.37 1.16 6.30
C ARG A 40 -0.68 1.12 7.67
N LYS A 41 0.59 1.48 7.68
CA LYS A 41 1.44 1.63 8.86
C LYS A 41 1.98 3.04 8.92
N PHE A 42 2.30 3.52 10.12
CA PHE A 42 2.69 4.90 10.36
C PHE A 42 4.01 5.00 11.14
N THR A 43 4.75 6.08 10.87
CA THR A 43 5.94 6.49 11.63
C THR A 43 5.55 7.54 12.69
N ASP A 44 6.43 7.73 13.67
CA ASP A 44 6.34 8.83 14.64
C ASP A 44 6.58 10.21 14.00
N LYS A 45 7.15 10.24 12.79
CA LYS A 45 7.30 11.44 11.95
C LYS A 45 6.09 11.72 11.05
N HIS A 46 4.96 11.05 11.31
CA HIS A 46 3.69 11.27 10.61
C HIS A 46 3.71 10.89 9.13
N GLU A 47 4.65 10.04 8.71
CA GLU A 47 4.63 9.37 7.40
C GLU A 47 3.80 8.09 7.49
N TRP A 48 3.29 7.63 6.34
CA TRP A 48 2.64 6.34 6.22
C TRP A 48 3.27 5.49 5.13
N ILE A 49 3.12 4.18 5.27
CA ILE A 49 3.42 3.20 4.23
C ILE A 49 2.28 2.20 4.08
N THR A 50 1.92 1.89 2.84
CA THR A 50 1.08 0.74 2.49
C THR A 50 1.91 -0.26 1.70
N THR A 51 1.67 -1.54 1.88
CA THR A 51 2.44 -2.58 1.18
C THR A 51 1.56 -3.48 0.35
N GLU A 52 1.95 -3.68 -0.90
CA GLU A 52 1.30 -4.60 -1.83
C GLU A 52 2.39 -5.29 -2.67
N ASN A 53 2.37 -6.63 -2.69
CA ASN A 53 3.29 -7.44 -3.51
C ASN A 53 4.79 -7.10 -3.34
N GLY A 54 5.22 -6.71 -2.13
CA GLY A 54 6.61 -6.36 -1.83
C GLY A 54 7.02 -4.93 -2.22
N ILE A 55 6.07 -4.14 -2.71
CA ILE A 55 6.23 -2.70 -2.95
C ILE A 55 5.56 -1.93 -1.83
N GLY A 56 6.31 -0.99 -1.24
CA GLY A 56 5.82 -0.04 -0.26
C GLY A 56 5.51 1.30 -0.90
N THR A 57 4.28 1.77 -0.84
CA THR A 57 3.90 3.15 -1.23
C THR A 57 3.95 4.03 0.02
N VAL A 58 4.68 5.13 -0.05
CA VAL A 58 4.96 6.04 1.06
C VAL A 58 4.30 7.40 0.83
N GLY A 59 3.77 8.01 1.88
CA GLY A 59 3.25 9.39 1.88
C GLY A 59 3.25 10.01 3.27
N ILE A 60 2.65 11.19 3.41
CA ILE A 60 2.43 11.83 4.72
C ILE A 60 0.98 11.75 5.16
N SER A 61 0.74 11.74 6.46
CA SER A 61 -0.60 11.64 7.04
C SER A 61 -1.38 12.95 6.94
N ASN A 62 -2.69 12.87 7.20
CA ASN A 62 -3.53 14.07 7.30
C ASN A 62 -3.02 15.06 8.36
N PHE A 63 -2.57 14.55 9.51
CA PHE A 63 -2.01 15.38 10.58
C PHE A 63 -0.79 16.19 10.09
N ALA A 64 0.11 15.55 9.35
CA ALA A 64 1.30 16.19 8.79
C ALA A 64 0.95 17.29 7.77
N GLN A 65 0.03 17.01 6.84
CA GLN A 65 -0.32 18.01 5.82
C GLN A 65 -1.05 19.22 6.42
N GLU A 66 -1.88 19.01 7.45
CA GLU A 66 -2.53 20.12 8.17
C GLU A 66 -1.50 21.00 8.90
N ALA A 67 -0.50 20.38 9.53
CA ALA A 67 0.59 21.09 10.20
C ALA A 67 1.45 21.90 9.22
N LEU A 68 1.75 21.34 8.04
CA LEU A 68 2.47 22.03 6.97
C LEU A 68 1.63 23.18 6.36
N GLY A 69 0.34 22.98 6.18
CA GLY A 69 -0.50 23.82 5.33
C GLY A 69 -0.27 23.57 3.84
N ASP A 70 -0.67 24.52 3.00
CA ASP A 70 -0.66 24.36 1.54
C ASP A 70 0.77 24.09 1.01
N VAL A 71 0.98 22.87 0.52
CA VAL A 71 2.25 22.42 -0.04
C VAL A 71 2.46 23.08 -1.40
N VAL A 72 3.60 23.73 -1.56
CA VAL A 72 3.99 24.46 -2.78
C VAL A 72 5.14 23.80 -3.53
N TYR A 73 5.89 22.90 -2.89
CA TYR A 73 6.99 22.19 -3.51
C TYR A 73 7.24 20.83 -2.85
N CYS A 74 7.61 19.84 -3.67
CA CYS A 74 7.97 18.49 -3.24
C CYS A 74 9.35 18.14 -3.81
N SER A 75 10.36 18.01 -2.94
CA SER A 75 11.67 17.47 -3.29
C SER A 75 11.67 15.97 -3.08
N LEU A 76 11.73 15.20 -4.18
CA LEU A 76 11.70 13.74 -4.18
C LEU A 76 13.02 13.16 -4.73
N PRO A 77 13.41 11.95 -4.32
CA PRO A 77 14.67 11.32 -4.73
C PRO A 77 14.58 10.82 -6.17
N GLU A 78 15.69 10.39 -6.74
CA GLU A 78 15.68 9.72 -8.05
C GLU A 78 15.25 8.25 -7.92
N VAL A 79 14.58 7.72 -8.95
CA VAL A 79 14.32 6.29 -9.07
C VAL A 79 15.65 5.53 -9.10
N GLY A 80 15.74 4.43 -8.36
CA GLY A 80 16.98 3.65 -8.13
C GLY A 80 17.78 4.10 -6.91
N THR A 81 17.37 5.17 -6.22
CA THR A 81 18.00 5.57 -4.95
C THR A 81 17.80 4.50 -3.90
N LYS A 82 18.88 4.07 -3.25
CA LYS A 82 18.83 3.15 -2.10
C LYS A 82 18.68 3.94 -0.83
N LEU A 83 17.73 3.54 0.01
CA LEU A 83 17.41 4.20 1.28
C LEU A 83 17.52 3.18 2.40
N ASN A 84 18.08 3.59 3.52
CA ASN A 84 17.95 2.88 4.79
C ASN A 84 16.74 3.43 5.54
N LYS A 85 16.17 2.62 6.45
CA LYS A 85 15.17 3.10 7.40
C LYS A 85 15.70 4.33 8.16
N GLN A 86 14.86 5.34 8.33
CA GLN A 86 15.18 6.66 8.91
C GLN A 86 16.18 7.51 8.12
N GLU A 87 16.55 7.12 6.91
CA GLU A 87 17.35 7.98 6.01
C GLU A 87 16.46 9.05 5.39
N GLU A 88 16.95 10.29 5.34
CA GLU A 88 16.28 11.39 4.65
C GLU A 88 16.26 11.11 3.15
N PHE A 89 15.09 11.24 2.52
CA PHE A 89 14.94 11.02 1.08
C PHE A 89 14.45 12.24 0.32
N GLY A 90 13.99 13.28 1.02
CA GLY A 90 13.35 14.43 0.40
C GLY A 90 12.81 15.42 1.40
N ALA A 91 12.04 16.39 0.91
CA ALA A 91 11.40 17.41 1.72
C ALA A 91 10.10 17.92 1.07
N LEU A 92 9.16 18.36 1.92
CA LEU A 92 7.97 19.11 1.51
C LEU A 92 8.10 20.54 1.97
N GLU A 93 7.79 21.49 1.10
CA GLU A 93 7.77 22.91 1.44
C GLU A 93 6.36 23.48 1.28
N SER A 94 5.98 24.31 2.25
CA SER A 94 4.78 25.13 2.24
C SER A 94 5.15 26.60 2.42
N VAL A 95 4.17 27.49 2.36
CA VAL A 95 4.36 28.91 2.70
C VAL A 95 4.69 29.11 4.19
N LYS A 96 4.39 28.12 5.04
CA LYS A 96 4.55 28.20 6.50
C LYS A 96 5.83 27.55 7.00
N ALA A 97 6.22 26.43 6.41
CA ALA A 97 7.28 25.56 6.92
C ALA A 97 7.89 24.69 5.81
N ALA A 98 9.01 24.07 6.12
CA ALA A 98 9.54 22.92 5.39
C ALA A 98 9.59 21.73 6.35
N SER A 99 9.33 20.53 5.83
CA SER A 99 9.49 19.26 6.57
C SER A 99 10.38 18.34 5.76
N GLU A 100 11.46 17.86 6.37
CA GLU A 100 12.21 16.73 5.81
C GLU A 100 11.36 15.46 5.85
N LEU A 101 11.63 14.56 4.92
CA LEU A 101 10.96 13.28 4.76
C LEU A 101 11.95 12.14 5.00
N TYR A 102 11.56 11.17 5.83
CA TYR A 102 12.42 10.07 6.23
C TYR A 102 11.83 8.73 5.78
N SER A 103 12.69 7.83 5.30
CA SER A 103 12.21 6.55 4.77
C SER A 103 11.69 5.68 5.92
N PRO A 104 10.45 5.16 5.84
CA PRO A 104 9.91 4.30 6.87
C PRO A 104 10.62 2.93 6.93
N LEU A 105 11.20 2.49 5.81
CA LEU A 105 11.85 1.19 5.65
C LEU A 105 13.11 1.30 4.78
N SER A 106 13.97 0.29 4.88
CA SER A 106 15.13 0.10 4.03
C SER A 106 14.71 -0.50 2.67
N GLY A 107 15.20 0.06 1.57
CA GLY A 107 14.68 -0.25 0.24
C GLY A 107 15.40 0.43 -0.92
N GLU A 108 14.79 0.34 -2.10
CA GLU A 108 15.20 1.05 -3.31
C GLU A 108 13.97 1.72 -3.93
N VAL A 109 14.08 2.99 -4.30
CA VAL A 109 13.00 3.76 -4.92
C VAL A 109 12.69 3.20 -6.30
N THR A 110 11.44 2.78 -6.51
CA THR A 110 10.97 2.22 -7.80
C THR A 110 10.14 3.23 -8.59
N GLU A 111 9.51 4.18 -7.93
CA GLU A 111 8.63 5.18 -8.55
C GLU A 111 8.57 6.44 -7.68
N ILE A 112 8.40 7.60 -8.32
CA ILE A 112 8.12 8.89 -7.67
C ILE A 112 6.82 9.44 -8.23
N ASN A 113 6.08 10.22 -7.46
CA ASN A 113 4.84 10.82 -7.93
C ASN A 113 5.11 12.06 -8.78
N GLU A 114 5.29 11.85 -10.09
CA GLU A 114 5.58 12.92 -11.05
C GLU A 114 4.48 14.00 -11.10
N ALA A 115 3.24 13.68 -10.72
CA ALA A 115 2.15 14.65 -10.70
C ALA A 115 2.38 15.78 -9.68
N LEU A 116 3.21 15.56 -8.66
CA LEU A 116 3.51 16.56 -7.63
C LEU A 116 4.39 17.71 -8.14
N ALA A 117 5.07 17.53 -9.27
CA ALA A 117 5.83 18.62 -9.90
C ALA A 117 4.92 19.74 -10.42
N GLU A 118 3.74 19.38 -10.94
CA GLU A 118 2.76 20.34 -11.46
C GLU A 118 1.64 20.66 -10.44
N ASN A 119 1.34 19.72 -9.54
CA ASN A 119 0.24 19.82 -8.59
C ASN A 119 0.63 19.36 -7.18
N PRO A 120 1.54 20.07 -6.48
CA PRO A 120 2.00 19.70 -5.14
C PRO A 120 0.86 19.67 -4.10
N GLY A 121 -0.22 20.45 -4.32
CA GLY A 121 -1.41 20.46 -3.46
C GLY A 121 -2.21 19.14 -3.44
N LEU A 122 -1.86 18.14 -4.27
CA LEU A 122 -2.38 16.78 -4.12
C LEU A 122 -2.01 16.19 -2.75
N VAL A 123 -0.86 16.56 -2.19
CA VAL A 123 -0.46 16.17 -0.83
C VAL A 123 -1.51 16.62 0.19
N ASN A 124 -2.06 17.84 0.06
CA ASN A 124 -3.10 18.33 0.96
C ASN A 124 -4.48 17.68 0.68
N LYS A 125 -4.84 17.51 -0.60
CA LYS A 125 -6.20 17.08 -0.99
C LYS A 125 -6.42 15.57 -0.91
N SER A 126 -5.36 14.79 -1.06
CA SER A 126 -5.42 13.35 -1.31
C SER A 126 -4.22 12.63 -0.68
N CYS A 127 -3.80 13.04 0.54
CA CYS A 127 -2.56 12.58 1.21
C CYS A 127 -2.38 11.05 1.31
N TYR A 128 -3.48 10.31 1.23
CA TYR A 128 -3.54 8.86 1.35
C TYR A 128 -3.76 8.10 0.04
N GLU A 129 -4.08 8.82 -1.04
CA GLU A 129 -4.39 8.27 -2.36
C GLU A 129 -3.48 8.94 -3.40
N ASP A 130 -3.93 10.00 -4.08
CA ASP A 130 -3.17 10.62 -5.20
C ASP A 130 -1.96 11.45 -4.74
N GLY A 131 -1.86 11.74 -3.44
CA GLY A 131 -0.78 12.50 -2.81
C GLY A 131 0.37 11.64 -2.26
N TRP A 132 0.48 10.39 -2.69
CA TRP A 132 1.65 9.55 -2.39
C TRP A 132 2.94 10.18 -2.91
N LEU A 133 4.08 9.88 -2.29
CA LEU A 133 5.36 10.53 -2.57
C LEU A 133 6.29 9.63 -3.39
N ILE A 134 6.58 8.45 -2.86
CA ILE A 134 7.48 7.47 -3.48
C ILE A 134 6.92 6.05 -3.33
N LYS A 135 7.37 5.16 -4.21
CA LYS A 135 7.26 3.71 -4.03
C LYS A 135 8.65 3.12 -3.87
N ILE A 136 8.79 2.15 -2.98
CA ILE A 136 10.06 1.48 -2.69
C ILE A 136 9.90 -0.04 -2.71
N THR A 137 10.93 -0.77 -3.12
CA THR A 137 11.06 -2.19 -2.75
C THR A 137 11.42 -2.32 -1.26
N LEU A 138 11.06 -3.44 -0.64
CA LEU A 138 11.38 -3.71 0.76
C LEU A 138 12.60 -4.61 0.89
N SER A 139 13.75 -4.07 1.31
CA SER A 139 14.96 -4.85 1.57
C SER A 139 14.87 -5.65 2.86
N ASN A 140 14.12 -5.15 3.84
CA ASN A 140 13.91 -5.81 5.14
C ASN A 140 12.44 -5.70 5.61
N PRO A 141 11.56 -6.63 5.21
CA PRO A 141 10.14 -6.56 5.55
C PRO A 141 9.82 -6.59 7.06
N SER A 142 10.72 -7.08 7.92
CA SER A 142 10.46 -7.12 9.38
C SER A 142 10.44 -5.74 10.01
N GLU A 143 11.01 -4.72 9.36
CA GLU A 143 10.97 -3.33 9.85
C GLU A 143 9.53 -2.77 9.90
N LEU A 144 8.57 -3.38 9.19
CA LEU A 144 7.14 -3.07 9.29
C LEU A 144 6.54 -3.33 10.68
N ASP A 145 7.10 -4.29 11.42
CA ASP A 145 6.61 -4.67 12.75
C ASP A 145 6.91 -3.59 13.79
N GLU A 146 7.90 -2.73 13.51
CA GLU A 146 8.27 -1.59 14.34
C GLU A 146 7.37 -0.36 14.10
N LEU A 147 6.59 -0.37 13.02
CA LEU A 147 5.70 0.74 12.66
C LEU A 147 4.34 0.65 13.35
N MET A 148 3.76 1.81 13.64
CA MET A 148 2.46 1.92 14.27
C MET A 148 1.36 1.38 13.35
N SER A 149 0.41 0.63 13.93
CA SER A 149 -0.89 0.42 13.29
C SER A 149 -1.67 1.73 13.24
N GLU A 150 -2.70 1.78 12.40
CA GLU A 150 -3.64 2.91 12.36
C GLU A 150 -4.23 3.23 13.74
N GLU A 151 -4.71 2.22 14.47
CA GLU A 151 -5.23 2.40 15.85
C GLU A 151 -4.18 2.95 16.84
N ALA A 152 -2.90 2.56 16.69
CA ALA A 152 -1.84 3.07 17.53
C ALA A 152 -1.50 4.53 17.17
N TYR A 153 -1.51 4.85 15.88
CA TYR A 153 -1.27 6.20 15.38
C TYR A 153 -2.38 7.17 15.79
N GLU A 154 -3.66 6.76 15.73
CA GLU A 154 -4.78 7.56 16.23
C GLU A 154 -4.65 7.93 17.71
N LYS A 155 -4.17 6.99 18.54
CA LYS A 155 -3.89 7.27 19.96
C LYS A 155 -2.69 8.21 20.11
N TYR A 156 -1.66 8.03 19.28
CA TYR A 156 -0.48 8.88 19.29
C TYR A 156 -0.83 10.33 18.96
N ILE A 157 -1.55 10.60 17.87
CA ILE A 157 -1.95 11.98 17.52
C ILE A 157 -2.84 12.61 18.58
N LYS A 158 -3.78 11.84 19.16
CA LYS A 158 -4.64 12.34 20.23
C LYS A 158 -3.83 12.76 21.47
N SER A 159 -2.76 12.03 21.79
CA SER A 159 -1.88 12.38 22.91
C SER A 159 -1.03 13.63 22.70
N ILE A 160 -0.92 14.12 21.46
CA ILE A 160 -0.19 15.36 21.13
C ILE A 160 -1.12 16.58 21.25
N GLU A 161 -2.43 16.39 21.07
CA GLU A 161 -3.43 17.46 21.14
C GLU A 161 -3.91 17.78 22.56
N GLU A 162 -3.65 16.88 23.52
CA GLU A 162 -3.97 17.02 24.95
C GLU A 162 -2.86 17.73 25.74
#